data_AF-A0A963U1Z6-F1
#
_entry.id   AF-A0A963U1Z6-F1
#
_cell.length_a   1.000
_cell.length_b   1.000
_cell.length_c   1.000
_cell.angle_alpha   90.00
_cell.angle_beta   90.00
_cell.angle_gamma   90.00
#
_symmetry.space_group_name_H-M   'P 1'
#
loop_
_entity.id
_entity.type
_entity.pdbx_description
1 polymer ?
#
loop_
_entity_poly.entity_id
_entity_poly.type
_entity_poly.pdbx_seq_one_letter_code
_entity_poly.pdbx_strand_id
1 'polypeptide(L)' 'MEDDRPREAPDLALEMIGKQDLSTMSVADLKERILSLKAEIARCEVALGARDSTRSAAEKLFKL' A
#
# COMPACT_ATOMS: atom_id res chain seq x y z
N MET A 1 -26.01 14.41 -4.21
CA MET A 1 -25.38 14.24 -2.88
C MET A 1 -25.16 12.75 -2.73
N GLU A 2 -24.01 12.23 -3.15
CA GLU A 2 -23.83 10.77 -3.29
C GLU A 2 -22.36 10.35 -3.21
N ASP A 3 -21.62 10.95 -2.28
CA ASP A 3 -20.28 10.45 -1.92
C ASP A 3 -20.14 10.36 -0.39
N ASP A 4 -21.15 9.74 0.24
CA ASP A 4 -21.12 9.37 1.66
C ASP A 4 -20.76 7.89 1.83
N ARG A 5 -19.91 7.37 0.94
CA ARG A 5 -19.28 6.07 1.17
C ARG A 5 -18.22 6.28 2.24
N PRO A 6 -18.19 5.49 3.32
CA PRO A 6 -17.07 5.51 4.25
C PRO A 6 -15.81 5.26 3.44
N ARG A 7 -14.96 6.28 3.30
CA ARG A 7 -13.59 6.04 2.83
C ARG A 7 -13.01 5.04 3.81
N GLU A 8 -12.48 3.92 3.30
CA GLU A 8 -11.71 2.99 4.13
C GLU A 8 -10.79 3.83 5.00
N ALA A 9 -10.83 3.58 6.32
CA ALA A 9 -10.11 4.40 7.27
C ALA A 9 -8.65 4.52 6.82
N PRO A 10 -8.04 5.72 6.84
CA PRO A 10 -6.67 5.89 6.40
C PRO A 10 -5.77 4.92 7.16
N ASP A 11 -4.76 4.37 6.48
CA ASP A 11 -3.79 3.49 7.12
C ASP A 11 -2.96 4.29 8.14
N LEU A 12 -3.46 4.33 9.37
CA LEU A 12 -2.87 5.03 10.50
C LEU A 12 -1.44 4.52 10.78
N ALA A 13 -1.13 3.26 10.46
CA ALA A 13 0.21 2.72 10.64
C ALA A 13 1.21 3.35 9.67
N LEU A 14 0.82 3.55 8.40
CA LEU A 14 1.66 4.22 7.41
C LEU A 14 1.91 5.69 7.76
N GLU A 15 0.89 6.38 8.27
CA GLU A 15 1.02 7.77 8.74
C GLU A 15 2.00 7.88 9.91
N MET A 16 1.93 6.95 10.87
CA MET A 16 2.85 6.90 12.01
C MET A 16 4.30 6.64 11.59
N ILE A 17 4.53 5.78 10.58
CA ILE A 17 5.87 5.51 10.02
C ILE A 17 6.51 6.78 9.47
N GLY A 18 5.74 7.65 8.80
CA GLY A 18 6.23 8.91 8.24
C GLY A 18 6.54 9.99 9.29
N LYS A 19 5.96 9.89 10.48
CA LYS A 19 6.18 10.82 11.61
C LYS A 19 7.27 10.36 12.58
N GLN A 20 7.77 9.13 12.42
CA GLN A 20 8.80 8.59 13.31
C GLN A 20 10.11 9.35 13.13
N ASP A 21 10.69 9.84 14.23
CA ASP A 21 11.99 10.49 14.23
C ASP A 21 13.10 9.49 13.89
N LEU A 22 13.93 9.85 12.91
CA LEU A 22 15.05 9.05 12.42
C LEU A 22 16.38 9.45 13.05
N SER A 23 16.44 10.57 13.79
CA SER A 23 17.68 11.13 14.33
C SER A 23 18.41 10.20 15.30
N THR A 24 17.66 9.28 15.93
CA THR A 24 18.16 8.32 16.93
C THR A 24 18.52 6.96 16.34
N MET A 25 18.25 6.73 15.05
CA MET A 25 18.50 5.45 14.38
C MET A 25 19.93 5.35 13.86
N SER A 26 20.55 4.18 14.01
CA SER A 26 21.86 3.94 13.40
C SER A 26 21.75 3.74 11.88
N VAL A 27 22.89 3.81 11.17
CA VAL A 27 22.93 3.51 9.73
C VAL A 27 22.45 2.08 9.42
N ALA A 28 22.72 1.12 10.31
CA ALA A 28 22.25 -0.25 10.15
C ALA A 28 20.71 -0.32 10.26
N ASP A 29 20.15 0.34 11.28
CA ASP A 29 18.69 0.38 11.49
C ASP A 29 17.97 1.05 10.32
N LEU A 30 18.54 2.14 9.78
CA LEU A 30 17.99 2.81 8.60
C LEU A 30 18.00 1.90 7.37
N LYS A 31 19.06 1.11 7.17
CA LYS A 31 19.13 0.15 6.06
C LYS A 31 18.06 -0.94 6.20
N GLU A 32 17.88 -1.49 7.39
CA GLU A 32 16.87 -2.50 7.67
C GLU A 32 15.45 -1.95 7.50
N ARG A 33 15.20 -0.73 7.98
CA ARG A 33 13.95 0.01 7.76
C ARG A 33 13.65 0.15 6.27
N ILE A 34 14.62 0.61 5.47
CA ILE A 34 14.46 0.78 4.03
C ILE A 34 14.15 -0.55 3.34
N LEU A 35 14.86 -1.62 3.72
CA LEU A 35 14.63 -2.95 3.16
C LEU A 35 13.19 -3.42 3.41
N SER A 36 12.71 -3.24 4.65
CA SER A 36 11.35 -3.61 5.04
C SER A 36 10.28 -2.81 4.30
N LEU A 37 10.45 -1.50 4.16
CA LEU A 37 9.52 -0.65 3.42
C LEU A 37 9.47 -0.99 1.93
N LYS A 38 10.61 -1.31 1.32
CA LYS A 38 10.64 -1.76 -0.09
C LYS A 38 9.94 -3.10 -0.28
N ALA A 39 10.09 -4.03 0.65
CA ALA A 39 9.36 -5.29 0.62
C ALA A 39 7.84 -5.07 0.72
N GLU A 40 7.40 -4.12 1.55
CA GLU A 40 5.98 -3.75 1.64
C GLU A 40 5.47 -3.12 0.34
N ILE A 41 6.23 -2.20 -0.27
CA ILE A 41 5.88 -1.63 -1.58
C ILE A 41 5.67 -2.74 -2.62
N ALA A 42 6.59 -3.69 -2.71
CA ALA A 42 6.47 -4.81 -3.64
C ALA A 42 5.21 -5.66 -3.37
N ARG A 43 4.84 -5.89 -2.09
CA ARG A 43 3.58 -6.57 -1.75
C ARG A 43 2.36 -5.80 -2.23
N CYS A 44 2.32 -4.48 -2.00
CA CYS A 44 1.24 -3.61 -2.47
C CYS A 44 1.11 -3.61 -3.99
N GLU A 45 2.23 -3.55 -4.72
CA GLU A 45 2.26 -3.59 -6.19
C GLU A 45 1.72 -4.93 -6.72
N VAL A 46 2.09 -6.06 -6.09
CA VAL A 46 1.54 -7.38 -6.44
C VAL A 46 0.03 -7.44 -6.20
N ALA A 47 -0.45 -6.94 -5.05
CA ALA A 47 -1.87 -6.89 -4.74
C ALA A 47 -2.66 -6.02 -5.73
N LEU A 48 -2.09 -4.88 -6.15
CA LEU A 48 -2.67 -4.01 -7.17
C LEU A 48 -2.76 -4.74 -8.52
N GLY A 49 -1.66 -5.35 -8.98
CA GLY A 49 -1.64 -6.09 -10.24
C GLY A 49 -2.64 -7.27 -10.27
N ALA A 50 -2.82 -7.97 -9.15
CA ALA A 50 -3.82 -9.04 -9.02
C ALA A 50 -5.26 -8.50 -9.14
N ARG A 51 -5.54 -7.34 -8.54
CA ARG A 51 -6.86 -6.68 -8.61
C ARG A 51 -7.15 -6.16 -10.02
N ASP A 52 -6.17 -5.57 -10.70
CA ASP A 52 -6.32 -5.11 -12.09
C ASP A 52 -6.54 -6.28 -13.06
N SER A 53 -5.81 -7.37 -12.86
CA SER A 53 -5.99 -8.61 -13.64
C SER A 53 -7.37 -9.21 -13.43
N THR A 54 -7.85 -9.24 -12.18
CA THR A 54 -9.20 -9.71 -11.84
C THR A 54 -10.27 -8.83 -12.47
N ARG A 55 -10.11 -7.50 -12.41
CA ARG A 55 -11.02 -6.55 -13.03
C ARG A 55 -11.07 -6.70 -14.55
N SER A 56 -9.91 -6.85 -15.20
CA SER A 56 -9.83 -7.05 -16.65
C SER A 56 -10.45 -8.37 -17.10
N ALA A 57 -10.28 -9.44 -16.33
CA ALA A 57 -10.92 -10.73 -16.60
C ALA A 57 -12.44 -10.66 -16.44
N ALA A 58 -12.94 -9.97 -15.40
CA ALA A 58 -14.36 -9.75 -15.20
C ALA A 58 -14.98 -8.92 -16.33
N GLU A 59 -14.36 -7.81 -16.74
CA GLU A 59 -14.87 -6.96 -17.82
C GLU A 59 -14.99 -7.68 -19.17
N LYS A 60 -14.14 -8.68 -19.44
CA LYS A 60 -14.25 -9.53 -20.64
C LYS A 60 -15.40 -10.53 -20.56
N LEU A 61 -15.70 -11.03 -19.37
CA LEU A 61 -16.81 -11.98 -19.15
C LEU A 61 -18.18 -11.31 -19.28
N PHE A 62 -18.29 -10.04 -18.89
CA PHE A 62 -19.54 -9.26 -18.94
C PHE A 62 -19.79 -8.52 -20.27
N LYS A 63 -18.86 -8.59 -21.24
CA LYS A 63 -19.01 -8.02 -22.59
C LYS A 63 -19.29 -9.06 -23.69
N LEU A 64 -19.55 -10.31 -23.30
CA LEU A 64 -20.05 -11.39 -24.17
C LEU A 64 -21.58 -11.43 -24.16
#